data_AF-A0A4U5UYJ2-F1
#
_entry.id   AF-A0A4U5UYJ2-F1
#
_cell.length_a   1.000
_cell.length_b   1.000
_cell.length_c   1.000
_cell.angle_alpha   90.00
_cell.angle_beta   90.00
_cell.angle_gamma   90.00
#
_symmetry.space_group_name_H-M   'P 1'
#
loop_
_entity.id
_entity.type
_entity.pdbx_description
1 polymer ?
#
loop_
_entity_poly.entity_id
_entity_poly.type
_entity_poly.pdbx_seq_one_letter_code
_entity_poly.pdbx_strand_id
1 'polypeptide(L)'
;MGREMGCREEREITVFRMGSEGHQDIDLAILTALLKGANASAPDQLSLALAWNRVDIARSQIFIYGQQWPVGSLEQAMLDALVLDRVDFVKLLIENGVSMHRFLTLSRLEELYNTRHGPSNTLYHLVRDVKKGNLPPDYRISLIDIGLVIEYLMGGAYRCNYTRKRFRTLYHNLFGPKRPKALKLLGMEDDMPIRRGRQKTTRKREEEVDIDLDDPEINHFPFPFHELMVWAVLMKRQKMALFFWQHGEEAMAKALVACKLCKAMAHEASENDMVDDISQELNHNSRWVT
;
A
#
# COMPACT_ATOMS: atom_id res chain seq x y z
N MET A 1 -2.05 62.85 -0.60
CA MET A 1 -2.95 61.88 -1.26
C MET A 1 -2.34 60.49 -1.11
N GLY A 2 -2.75 59.76 -0.06
CA GLY A 2 -2.36 58.37 0.11
C GLY A 2 -3.07 57.53 -0.96
N ARG A 3 -2.30 56.80 -1.76
CA ARG A 3 -2.85 55.73 -2.59
C ARG A 3 -3.12 54.55 -1.66
N GLU A 4 -4.36 54.42 -1.22
CA GLU A 4 -4.88 53.13 -0.78
C GLU A 4 -4.72 52.18 -1.97
N MET A 5 -3.82 51.21 -1.85
CA MET A 5 -3.74 50.09 -2.78
C MET A 5 -4.98 49.23 -2.56
N GLY A 6 -6.03 49.53 -3.31
CA GLY A 6 -7.27 48.78 -3.29
C GLY A 6 -6.99 47.32 -3.59
N CYS A 7 -7.23 46.44 -2.62
CA CYS A 7 -7.42 45.02 -2.85
C CYS A 7 -8.69 44.86 -3.70
N ARG A 8 -8.55 44.99 -5.02
CA ARG A 8 -9.67 44.99 -5.96
C ARG A 8 -9.45 43.99 -7.08
N GLU A 9 -9.31 42.73 -6.67
CA GLU A 9 -9.84 41.59 -7.43
C GLU A 9 -10.95 40.98 -6.56
N GLU A 10 -12.19 41.32 -6.87
CA GLU A 10 -13.41 40.99 -6.08
C GLU A 10 -13.72 39.48 -6.02
N ARG A 11 -12.80 38.60 -6.45
CA ARG A 11 -12.97 37.13 -6.44
C ARG A 11 -12.07 36.38 -5.46
N GLU A 12 -11.11 37.05 -4.82
CA GLU A 12 -10.12 36.38 -3.96
C GLU A 12 -10.22 36.74 -2.47
N ILE A 13 -11.18 37.60 -2.07
CA ILE A 13 -11.30 38.05 -0.68
C ILE A 13 -12.40 37.29 0.04
N THR A 14 -12.02 36.37 0.92
CA THR A 14 -12.90 35.68 1.86
C THR A 14 -12.71 36.22 3.28
N VAL A 15 -13.78 36.78 3.86
CA VAL A 15 -13.78 37.25 5.25
C VAL A 15 -14.30 36.14 6.16
N PHE A 16 -13.42 35.62 7.02
CA PHE A 16 -13.78 34.65 8.06
C PHE A 16 -13.91 35.35 9.41
N ARG A 17 -14.97 35.03 10.17
CA ARG A 17 -15.20 35.55 11.51
C ARG A 17 -15.07 34.40 12.51
N MET A 18 -14.08 34.50 13.40
CA MET A 18 -13.80 33.46 14.39
C MET A 18 -14.99 33.28 15.35
N GLY A 19 -15.60 32.10 15.34
CA GLY A 19 -16.58 31.65 16.33
C GLY A 19 -15.93 30.96 17.53
N SER A 20 -16.74 30.55 18.51
CA SER A 20 -16.28 29.86 19.73
C SER A 20 -15.71 28.44 19.51
N GLU A 21 -15.73 27.91 18.28
CA GLU A 21 -15.34 26.53 17.94
C GLU A 21 -13.96 26.42 17.22
N GLY A 22 -12.97 27.20 17.65
CA GLY A 22 -11.55 26.81 17.56
C GLY A 22 -10.91 26.52 16.17
N HIS A 23 -9.72 25.90 16.21
CA HIS A 23 -8.78 25.75 15.08
C HIS A 23 -9.36 25.06 13.82
N GLN A 24 -10.39 24.22 13.95
CA GLN A 24 -10.99 23.45 12.84
C GLN A 24 -11.74 24.34 11.83
N ASP A 25 -12.31 25.45 12.31
CA ASP A 25 -13.01 26.41 11.45
C ASP A 25 -12.04 27.25 10.61
N ILE A 26 -10.81 27.45 11.11
CA ILE A 26 -9.76 28.18 10.38
C ILE A 26 -9.29 27.35 9.18
N ASP A 27 -8.97 26.06 9.38
CA ASP A 27 -8.55 25.18 8.28
C ASP A 27 -9.66 25.05 7.23
N LEU A 28 -10.92 25.04 7.67
CA LEU A 28 -12.10 25.03 6.80
C LEU A 28 -12.17 26.30 5.95
N ALA A 29 -12.01 27.45 6.58
CA ALA A 29 -12.09 28.74 5.92
C ALA A 29 -10.95 28.94 4.92
N ILE A 30 -9.71 28.58 5.30
CA ILE A 30 -8.54 28.69 4.42
C ILE A 30 -8.69 27.73 3.24
N LEU A 31 -9.01 26.46 3.48
CA LEU A 31 -9.14 25.50 2.39
C LEU A 31 -10.31 25.87 1.46
N THR A 32 -11.45 26.28 1.99
CA THR A 32 -12.59 26.75 1.18
C THR A 32 -12.24 28.00 0.37
N ALA A 33 -11.48 28.93 0.95
CA ALA A 33 -10.99 30.12 0.25
C ALA A 33 -10.04 29.76 -0.89
N LEU A 34 -9.08 28.86 -0.64
CA LEU A 34 -8.13 28.38 -1.64
C LEU A 34 -8.85 27.65 -2.78
N LEU A 35 -9.81 26.79 -2.47
CA LEU A 35 -10.59 26.07 -3.48
C LEU A 35 -11.42 27.02 -4.36
N LYS A 36 -11.96 28.10 -3.78
CA LYS A 36 -12.73 29.12 -4.51
C LYS A 36 -11.86 30.07 -5.33
N GLY A 37 -10.68 30.45 -4.82
CA GLY A 37 -9.78 31.41 -5.46
C GLY A 37 -8.89 30.77 -6.54
N ALA A 38 -8.44 29.53 -6.35
CA ALA A 38 -7.40 28.94 -7.19
C ALA A 38 -7.88 28.42 -8.56
N ASN A 39 -9.19 28.40 -8.85
CA ASN A 39 -9.78 27.78 -10.05
C ASN A 39 -9.19 26.38 -10.35
N ALA A 40 -8.85 25.63 -9.29
CA ALA A 40 -8.14 24.36 -9.38
C ALA A 40 -9.03 23.27 -9.97
N SER A 41 -8.45 22.30 -10.68
CA SER A 41 -9.21 21.17 -11.22
C SER A 41 -9.78 20.30 -10.10
N ALA A 42 -10.89 19.60 -10.33
CA ALA A 42 -11.51 18.76 -9.29
C ALA A 42 -10.54 17.71 -8.69
N PRO A 43 -9.65 17.05 -9.46
CA PRO A 43 -8.58 16.22 -8.89
C PRO A 43 -7.62 16.98 -7.96
N ASP A 44 -7.20 18.19 -8.33
CA ASP A 44 -6.29 19.00 -7.50
C ASP A 44 -6.98 19.44 -6.20
N GLN A 45 -8.24 19.85 -6.30
CA GLN A 45 -9.08 20.17 -5.16
C GLN A 45 -9.19 18.98 -4.20
N LEU A 46 -9.43 17.78 -4.75
CA LEU A 46 -9.53 16.55 -3.97
C LEU A 46 -8.19 16.23 -3.29
N SER A 47 -7.09 16.38 -4.01
CA SER A 47 -5.74 16.14 -3.51
C SER A 47 -5.40 17.07 -2.35
N LEU A 48 -5.79 18.35 -2.45
CA LEU A 48 -5.62 19.33 -1.39
C LEU A 48 -6.47 18.97 -0.15
N ALA A 49 -7.75 18.62 -0.34
CA ALA A 49 -8.62 18.20 0.75
C ALA A 49 -8.10 16.93 1.46
N LEU A 50 -7.51 16.00 0.70
CA LEU A 50 -6.95 14.74 1.20
C LEU A 50 -5.66 14.99 2.00
N ALA A 51 -4.78 15.89 1.52
CA ALA A 51 -3.58 16.32 2.24
C ALA A 51 -3.95 16.96 3.59
N TRP A 52 -4.99 17.79 3.61
CA TRP A 52 -5.50 18.49 4.81
C TRP A 52 -6.40 17.61 5.69
N ASN A 53 -6.69 16.38 5.26
CA ASN A 53 -7.61 15.47 5.94
C ASN A 53 -9.02 16.05 6.17
N ARG A 54 -9.54 16.81 5.21
CA ARG A 54 -10.86 17.45 5.27
C ARG A 54 -11.88 16.73 4.39
N VAL A 55 -12.34 15.57 4.87
CA VAL A 55 -13.32 14.73 4.17
C VAL A 55 -14.69 15.42 4.06
N ASP A 56 -15.01 16.27 5.01
CA ASP A 56 -16.22 17.09 5.05
C ASP A 56 -16.29 18.08 3.88
N ILE A 57 -15.17 18.75 3.57
CA ILE A 57 -15.05 19.63 2.40
C ILE A 57 -15.13 18.81 1.12
N ALA A 58 -14.40 17.69 1.05
CA ALA A 58 -14.45 16.83 -0.13
C ALA A 58 -15.88 16.38 -0.43
N ARG A 59 -16.62 15.93 0.58
CA ARG A 59 -18.01 15.47 0.44
C ARG A 59 -18.96 16.59 0.02
N SER A 60 -18.82 17.79 0.58
CA SER A 60 -19.78 18.88 0.39
C SER A 60 -19.49 19.78 -0.82
N GLN A 61 -18.22 19.95 -1.17
CA GLN A 61 -17.79 20.94 -2.17
C GLN A 61 -17.17 20.31 -3.43
N ILE A 62 -16.62 19.09 -3.35
CA ILE A 62 -15.88 18.47 -4.46
C ILE A 62 -16.72 17.36 -5.12
N PHE A 63 -17.31 16.47 -4.33
CA PHE A 63 -18.21 15.42 -4.82
C PHE A 63 -19.63 15.95 -5.04
N ILE A 64 -19.78 16.90 -5.96
CA ILE A 64 -21.06 17.49 -6.34
C ILE A 64 -21.70 16.77 -7.54
N TYR A 65 -23.02 16.83 -7.65
CA TYR A 65 -23.75 16.23 -8.76
C TYR A 65 -23.33 16.82 -10.11
N GLY A 66 -23.05 15.97 -11.08
CA GLY A 66 -22.63 16.37 -12.42
C GLY A 66 -21.11 16.62 -12.57
N GLN A 67 -20.32 16.47 -11.50
CA GLN A 67 -18.87 16.55 -11.57
C GLN A 67 -18.31 15.43 -12.45
N GLN A 68 -17.53 15.81 -13.47
CA GLN A 68 -16.82 14.86 -14.32
C GLN A 68 -15.42 14.63 -13.77
N TRP A 69 -15.03 13.36 -13.70
CA TRP A 69 -13.72 12.93 -13.21
C TRP A 69 -12.90 12.39 -14.38
N PRO A 70 -11.66 12.87 -14.57
CA PRO A 70 -10.74 12.24 -15.53
C PRO A 70 -10.54 10.76 -15.19
N VAL A 71 -10.41 9.92 -16.22
CA VAL A 71 -10.17 8.48 -16.05
C VAL A 71 -8.89 8.27 -15.22
N GLY A 72 -8.95 7.43 -14.20
CA GLY A 72 -7.81 7.15 -13.32
C GLY A 72 -7.64 8.12 -12.15
N SER A 73 -8.32 9.27 -12.13
CA SER A 73 -8.13 10.29 -11.08
C SER A 73 -8.63 9.84 -9.72
N LEU A 74 -9.78 9.16 -9.66
CA LEU A 74 -10.33 8.63 -8.42
C LEU A 74 -9.51 7.44 -7.91
N GLU A 75 -8.94 6.63 -8.80
CA GLU A 75 -8.03 5.55 -8.44
C GLU A 75 -6.70 6.07 -7.88
N GLN A 76 -6.18 7.19 -8.41
CA GLN A 76 -5.02 7.85 -7.83
C GLN A 76 -5.35 8.42 -6.44
N ALA A 77 -6.48 9.11 -6.29
CA ALA A 77 -6.93 9.61 -4.99
C ALA A 77 -7.15 8.47 -3.98
N MET A 78 -7.61 7.30 -4.43
CA MET A 78 -7.71 6.10 -3.59
C MET A 78 -6.34 5.64 -3.10
N LEU A 79 -5.35 5.58 -3.99
CA LEU A 79 -3.99 5.22 -3.60
C LEU A 79 -3.41 6.19 -2.56
N ASP A 80 -3.59 7.49 -2.78
CA ASP A 80 -3.13 8.54 -1.86
C ASP A 80 -3.84 8.45 -0.50
N ALA A 81 -5.15 8.18 -0.48
CA ALA A 81 -5.92 7.97 0.75
C ALA A 81 -5.39 6.78 1.56
N LEU A 82 -5.02 5.69 0.90
CA LEU A 82 -4.42 4.51 1.54
C LEU A 82 -3.04 4.85 2.12
N VAL A 83 -2.16 5.45 1.31
CA VAL A 83 -0.81 5.84 1.72
C VAL A 83 -0.86 6.77 2.94
N LEU A 84 -1.77 7.73 2.96
CA LEU A 84 -1.90 8.74 4.02
C LEU A 84 -2.76 8.30 5.21
N ASP A 85 -3.21 7.04 5.25
CA ASP A 85 -4.06 6.48 6.32
C ASP A 85 -5.42 7.17 6.51
N ARG A 86 -6.00 7.72 5.43
CA ARG A 86 -7.24 8.49 5.47
C ARG A 86 -8.47 7.61 5.25
N VAL A 87 -8.86 6.85 6.28
CA VAL A 87 -9.98 5.89 6.21
C VAL A 87 -11.29 6.52 5.73
N ASP A 88 -11.62 7.74 6.17
CA ASP A 88 -12.87 8.39 5.77
C ASP A 88 -12.87 8.84 4.31
N PHE A 89 -11.70 9.15 3.74
CA PHE A 89 -11.55 9.36 2.30
C PHE A 89 -11.69 8.05 1.52
N VAL A 90 -11.13 6.95 2.02
CA VAL A 90 -11.32 5.62 1.41
C VAL A 90 -12.81 5.27 1.32
N LYS A 91 -13.57 5.49 2.41
CA LYS A 91 -15.03 5.33 2.43
C LYS A 91 -15.71 6.22 1.38
N LEU A 92 -15.40 7.52 1.40
CA LEU A 92 -15.97 8.49 0.48
C LEU A 92 -15.72 8.11 -0.99
N LEU A 93 -14.51 7.64 -1.32
CA LEU A 93 -14.15 7.25 -2.68
C LEU A 93 -14.86 5.98 -3.14
N ILE A 94 -15.03 4.98 -2.25
CA ILE A 94 -15.83 3.79 -2.55
C ILE A 94 -17.30 4.16 -2.76
N GLU A 95 -17.86 5.02 -1.89
CA GLU A 95 -19.23 5.56 -2.03
C GLU A 95 -19.44 6.29 -3.37
N ASN A 96 -18.39 6.92 -3.91
CA ASN A 96 -18.42 7.66 -5.18
C ASN A 96 -17.95 6.84 -6.40
N GLY A 97 -17.91 5.51 -6.29
CA GLY A 97 -17.80 4.62 -7.46
C GLY A 97 -16.42 4.00 -7.71
N VAL A 98 -15.45 4.15 -6.81
CA VAL A 98 -14.18 3.42 -6.91
C VAL A 98 -14.41 1.93 -6.61
N SER A 99 -14.25 1.08 -7.63
CA SER A 99 -14.31 -0.37 -7.47
C SER A 99 -12.96 -0.91 -7.02
N MET A 100 -12.92 -1.55 -5.84
CA MET A 100 -11.69 -2.14 -5.30
C MET A 100 -11.13 -3.28 -6.17
N HIS A 101 -11.99 -3.99 -6.90
CA HIS A 101 -11.58 -5.06 -7.82
C HIS A 101 -10.82 -4.53 -9.03
N ARG A 102 -11.22 -3.37 -9.57
CA ARG A 102 -10.51 -2.70 -10.67
C ARG A 102 -9.34 -1.85 -10.18
N PHE A 103 -9.42 -1.39 -8.93
CA PHE A 103 -8.37 -0.58 -8.33
C PHE A 103 -7.14 -1.40 -7.97
N LEU A 104 -7.29 -2.53 -7.28
CA LEU A 104 -6.15 -3.19 -6.66
C LEU A 104 -5.43 -4.13 -7.63
N THR A 105 -4.27 -3.67 -8.12
CA THR A 105 -3.34 -4.47 -8.93
C THR A 105 -2.13 -4.91 -8.11
N LEU A 106 -1.40 -5.90 -8.62
CA LEU A 106 -0.11 -6.35 -8.06
C LEU A 106 0.86 -5.17 -7.84
N SER A 107 0.97 -4.27 -8.83
CA SER A 107 1.85 -3.09 -8.76
C SER A 107 1.45 -2.12 -7.65
N ARG A 108 0.14 -1.84 -7.51
CA ARG A 108 -0.38 -0.94 -6.48
C ARG A 108 -0.21 -1.51 -5.08
N LEU A 109 -0.46 -2.81 -4.90
CA LEU A 109 -0.23 -3.44 -3.60
C LEU A 109 1.25 -3.43 -3.21
N GLU A 110 2.14 -3.71 -4.16
CA GLU A 110 3.58 -3.64 -3.91
C GLU A 110 4.04 -2.20 -3.59
N GLU A 111 3.50 -1.20 -4.28
CA GLU A 111 3.72 0.21 -3.95
C GLU A 111 3.27 0.55 -2.52
N LEU A 112 2.09 0.07 -2.11
CA LEU A 112 1.57 0.25 -0.76
C LEU A 112 2.47 -0.38 0.31
N TYR A 113 3.09 -1.54 0.06
CA TYR A 113 4.04 -2.15 1.00
C TYR A 113 5.38 -1.41 1.09
N ASN A 114 5.78 -0.70 0.03
CA ASN A 114 7.05 0.01 -0.04
C ASN A 114 6.92 1.51 0.30
N THR A 115 5.74 1.98 0.70
CA THR A 115 5.55 3.38 1.09
C THR A 115 6.35 3.71 2.35
N ARG A 116 6.95 4.90 2.37
CA ARG A 116 7.64 5.45 3.54
C ARG A 116 6.71 6.24 4.46
N HIS A 117 5.44 6.37 4.09
CA HIS A 117 4.44 7.07 4.88
C HIS A 117 3.78 6.12 5.90
N GLY A 118 3.41 6.67 7.05
CA GLY A 118 2.72 5.95 8.12
C GLY A 118 3.64 5.63 9.31
N PRO A 119 3.15 4.81 10.24
CA PRO A 119 3.91 4.47 11.45
C PRO A 119 5.12 3.58 11.12
N SER A 120 6.16 3.68 11.96
CA SER A 120 7.29 2.74 11.92
C SER A 120 6.79 1.31 12.10
N ASN A 121 7.23 0.41 11.23
CA ASN A 121 6.80 -0.98 11.19
C ASN A 121 8.01 -1.92 11.09
N THR A 122 7.79 -3.19 11.42
CA THR A 122 8.84 -4.22 11.50
C THR A 122 9.00 -4.99 10.19
N LEU A 123 8.29 -4.61 9.12
CA LEU A 123 8.21 -5.40 7.89
C LEU A 123 9.59 -5.61 7.25
N TYR A 124 10.41 -4.55 7.18
CA TYR A 124 11.75 -4.65 6.59
C TYR A 124 12.66 -5.61 7.37
N HIS A 125 12.59 -5.59 8.70
CA HIS A 125 13.34 -6.51 9.56
C HIS A 125 12.90 -7.95 9.35
N LEU A 126 11.59 -8.20 9.33
CA LEU A 126 11.04 -9.54 9.05
C LEU A 126 11.47 -10.05 7.67
N VAL A 127 11.48 -9.20 6.63
CA VAL A 127 11.95 -9.57 5.29
C VAL A 127 13.42 -9.95 5.31
N ARG A 128 14.26 -9.21 6.05
CA ARG A 128 15.69 -9.53 6.22
C ARG A 128 15.88 -10.90 6.87
N ASP A 129 15.11 -11.19 7.91
CA ASP A 129 15.22 -12.41 8.70
C ASP A 129 14.79 -13.64 7.90
N VAL A 130 13.67 -13.56 7.17
CA VAL A 130 13.21 -14.69 6.32
C VAL A 130 14.11 -14.93 5.11
N LYS A 131 14.75 -13.88 4.56
CA LYS A 131 15.67 -14.02 3.41
C LYS A 131 17.08 -14.45 3.80
N LYS A 132 17.44 -14.39 5.09
CA LYS A 132 18.75 -14.79 5.63
C LYS A 132 19.93 -14.18 4.84
N GLY A 133 19.78 -12.93 4.41
CA GLY A 133 20.76 -12.25 3.57
C GLY A 133 20.84 -10.76 3.86
N ASN A 134 22.00 -10.16 3.59
CA ASN A 134 22.16 -8.72 3.67
C ASN A 134 21.40 -8.07 2.51
N LEU A 135 20.28 -7.44 2.82
CA LEU A 135 19.50 -6.67 1.84
C LEU A 135 20.15 -5.29 1.65
N PRO A 136 20.27 -4.81 0.41
CA PRO A 136 20.66 -3.43 0.13
C PRO A 136 19.74 -2.43 0.85
N PRO A 137 20.24 -1.25 1.25
CA PRO A 137 19.44 -0.24 1.97
C PRO A 137 18.27 0.33 1.15
N ASP A 138 18.30 0.20 -0.18
CA ASP A 138 17.27 0.60 -1.13
C ASP A 138 16.47 -0.59 -1.68
N TYR A 139 16.55 -1.75 -1.02
CA TYR A 139 15.84 -2.95 -1.45
C TYR A 139 14.33 -2.73 -1.47
N ARG A 140 13.71 -2.96 -2.64
CA ARG A 140 12.27 -2.93 -2.82
C ARG A 140 11.66 -4.29 -2.48
N ILE A 141 10.75 -4.31 -1.51
CA ILE A 141 10.07 -5.51 -1.04
C ILE A 141 9.10 -5.99 -2.13
N SER A 142 9.25 -7.25 -2.58
CA SER A 142 8.35 -7.88 -3.54
C SER A 142 7.17 -8.57 -2.85
N LEU A 143 6.07 -8.81 -3.56
CA LEU A 143 4.95 -9.60 -3.01
C LEU A 143 5.37 -11.04 -2.63
N ILE A 144 6.40 -11.59 -3.27
CA ILE A 144 6.97 -12.88 -2.89
C ILE A 144 7.62 -12.79 -1.50
N ASP A 145 8.35 -11.71 -1.22
CA ASP A 145 8.96 -11.47 0.09
C ASP A 145 7.87 -11.30 1.17
N ILE A 146 6.79 -10.57 0.86
CA ILE A 146 5.60 -10.47 1.73
C ILE A 146 5.01 -11.85 2.02
N GLY A 147 4.92 -12.72 0.99
CA GLY A 147 4.46 -14.09 1.15
C GLY A 147 5.27 -14.90 2.16
N LEU A 148 6.61 -14.76 2.14
CA LEU A 148 7.50 -15.41 3.09
C LEU A 148 7.30 -14.88 4.52
N VAL A 149 7.12 -13.57 4.67
CA VAL A 149 6.81 -12.96 5.98
C VAL A 149 5.48 -13.47 6.53
N ILE A 150 4.43 -13.54 5.71
CA ILE A 150 3.13 -14.06 6.14
C ILE A 150 3.26 -15.53 6.56
N GLU A 151 3.98 -16.35 5.81
CA GLU A 151 4.22 -17.76 6.17
C GLU A 151 4.97 -17.90 7.50
N TYR A 152 5.98 -17.07 7.72
CA TYR A 152 6.73 -17.02 8.96
C TYR A 152 5.83 -16.64 10.16
N LEU A 153 5.03 -15.56 10.04
CA LEU A 153 4.15 -15.08 11.10
C LEU A 153 2.98 -16.04 11.41
N MET A 154 2.43 -16.68 10.37
CA MET A 154 1.33 -17.64 10.54
C MET A 154 1.84 -18.97 11.13
N GLY A 155 3.04 -19.40 10.72
CA GLY A 155 3.69 -20.62 11.15
C GLY A 155 2.99 -21.91 10.70
N GLY A 156 3.51 -23.05 11.17
CA GLY A 156 2.93 -24.36 10.89
C GLY A 156 2.99 -24.76 9.41
N ALA A 157 1.87 -25.24 8.87
CA ALA A 157 1.74 -25.66 7.48
C ALA A 157 1.04 -24.61 6.58
N TYR A 158 0.90 -23.37 7.07
CA TYR A 158 0.28 -22.30 6.28
C TYR A 158 1.15 -21.99 5.06
N ARG A 159 0.50 -21.85 3.89
CA ARG A 159 1.17 -21.53 2.63
C ARG A 159 0.48 -20.37 1.94
N CYS A 160 1.18 -19.24 1.86
CA CYS A 160 0.68 -18.03 1.23
C CYS A 160 0.54 -18.22 -0.28
N ASN A 161 -0.43 -17.56 -0.92
CA ASN A 161 -0.60 -17.63 -2.36
C ASN A 161 0.61 -17.05 -3.11
N TYR A 162 1.30 -16.07 -2.53
CA TYR A 162 2.46 -15.42 -3.13
C TYR A 162 3.70 -16.32 -3.29
N THR A 163 3.80 -17.38 -2.49
CA THR A 163 4.91 -18.34 -2.55
C THR A 163 4.60 -19.54 -3.45
N ARG A 164 3.36 -19.67 -3.95
CA ARG A 164 2.96 -20.77 -4.82
C ARG A 164 3.60 -20.64 -6.20
N LYS A 165 3.90 -21.79 -6.81
CA LYS A 165 4.54 -21.88 -8.15
C LYS A 165 3.79 -21.04 -9.20
N ARG A 166 2.46 -21.15 -9.25
CA ARG A 166 1.60 -20.37 -10.17
C ARG A 166 1.82 -18.86 -10.05
N PHE A 167 1.75 -18.33 -8.82
CA PHE A 167 1.94 -16.90 -8.58
C PHE A 167 3.37 -16.46 -8.90
N ARG A 168 4.38 -17.24 -8.51
CA ARG A 168 5.78 -16.92 -8.81
C ARG A 168 6.04 -16.84 -10.31
N THR A 169 5.51 -17.77 -11.09
CA THR A 169 5.62 -17.73 -12.56
C THR A 169 4.93 -16.48 -13.13
N LEU A 170 3.71 -16.18 -12.67
CA LEU A 170 2.99 -14.96 -13.07
C LEU A 170 3.79 -13.70 -12.74
N TYR A 171 4.26 -13.57 -11.50
CA TYR A 171 5.00 -12.41 -11.01
C TYR A 171 6.31 -12.21 -11.80
N HIS A 172 7.06 -13.28 -12.08
CA HIS A 172 8.28 -13.19 -12.90
C HIS A 172 7.98 -12.85 -14.38
N ASN A 173 6.84 -13.27 -14.92
CA ASN A 173 6.45 -12.88 -16.28
C ASN A 173 6.09 -11.38 -16.37
N LEU A 174 5.47 -10.83 -15.32
CA LEU A 174 5.06 -9.42 -15.27
C LEU A 174 6.21 -8.47 -14.89
N PHE A 175 7.02 -8.84 -13.90
CA PHE A 175 8.02 -7.96 -13.27
C PHE A 175 9.46 -8.47 -13.39
N GLY A 176 9.67 -9.68 -13.92
CA GLY A 176 11.02 -10.20 -14.15
C GLY A 176 11.75 -9.44 -15.25
N PRO A 177 13.09 -9.54 -15.31
CA PRO A 177 13.85 -8.94 -16.39
C PRO A 177 13.34 -9.50 -17.71
N LYS A 178 12.75 -8.63 -18.55
CA LYS A 178 12.23 -9.00 -19.86
C LYS A 178 13.36 -9.63 -20.65
N ARG A 179 13.39 -10.97 -20.76
CA ARG A 179 14.24 -11.64 -21.74
C ARG A 179 13.76 -11.14 -23.11
N PRO A 180 14.60 -10.49 -23.93
CA PRO A 180 14.21 -10.15 -25.29
C PRO A 180 13.75 -11.43 -25.99
N LYS A 181 12.52 -11.45 -26.50
CA LYS A 181 11.96 -12.59 -27.26
C LYS A 181 12.88 -13.02 -28.43
N ALA A 182 13.81 -12.15 -28.85
CA ALA A 182 14.87 -12.43 -29.82
C ALA A 182 15.83 -13.56 -29.43
N LEU A 183 16.12 -13.79 -28.13
CA LEU A 183 17.01 -14.88 -27.71
C LEU A 183 16.38 -16.27 -27.86
N LYS A 184 15.04 -16.36 -27.84
CA LYS A 184 14.32 -17.62 -28.12
C LYS A 184 14.31 -17.99 -29.61
N LEU A 185 14.49 -17.02 -30.51
CA LEU A 185 14.51 -17.23 -31.95
C LEU A 185 15.91 -17.54 -32.51
N LEU A 186 16.97 -17.28 -31.73
CA LEU A 186 18.36 -17.45 -32.15
C LEU A 186 18.98 -18.81 -31.77
N GLY A 187 18.21 -19.74 -31.19
CA GLY A 187 18.68 -21.11 -30.95
C GLY A 187 19.91 -21.22 -30.03
N MET A 188 20.20 -20.19 -29.24
CA MET A 188 21.30 -20.22 -28.28
C MET A 188 20.80 -20.83 -26.98
N GLU A 189 20.88 -22.15 -26.89
CA GLU A 189 20.84 -22.87 -25.62
C GLU A 189 22.10 -22.51 -24.84
N ASP A 190 22.02 -21.57 -23.89
CA ASP A 190 23.05 -21.45 -22.87
C ASP A 190 22.81 -22.51 -21.79
N ASP A 191 23.68 -23.53 -21.86
CA ASP A 191 23.94 -24.52 -20.81
C ASP A 191 24.22 -23.81 -19.48
N MET A 192 23.18 -23.61 -18.66
CA MET A 192 23.36 -23.33 -17.24
C MET A 192 23.58 -24.69 -16.53
N PRO A 193 24.62 -24.84 -15.68
CA PRO A 193 25.06 -26.15 -15.22
C PRO A 193 23.98 -26.81 -14.36
N ILE A 194 23.32 -27.81 -14.94
CA ILE A 194 22.60 -28.84 -14.21
C ILE A 194 23.65 -29.53 -13.32
N ARG A 195 23.62 -29.24 -12.01
CA ARG A 195 24.25 -30.11 -11.01
C ARG A 195 23.65 -31.51 -11.19
N ARG A 196 24.38 -32.38 -11.88
CA ARG A 196 24.07 -33.80 -12.07
C ARG A 196 24.12 -34.52 -10.72
N GLY A 197 23.01 -34.47 -9.98
CA GLY A 197 22.69 -35.43 -8.93
C GLY A 197 21.65 -36.42 -9.48
N ARG A 198 22.09 -37.59 -9.90
CA ARG A 198 21.25 -38.67 -10.43
C ARG A 198 20.37 -39.24 -9.30
N GLN A 199 19.10 -38.85 -9.23
CA GLN A 199 18.06 -39.65 -8.58
C GLN A 199 16.82 -39.72 -9.48
N LYS A 200 16.52 -40.93 -9.96
CA LYS A 200 15.27 -41.28 -10.61
C LYS A 200 14.17 -41.19 -9.56
N THR A 201 13.32 -40.18 -9.64
CA THR A 201 11.96 -40.21 -9.09
C THR A 201 11.01 -39.71 -10.17
N THR A 202 9.95 -40.49 -10.37
CA THR A 202 8.87 -40.30 -11.34
C THR A 202 8.34 -38.88 -11.30
N ARG A 203 8.69 -38.07 -12.31
CA ARG A 203 8.07 -36.76 -12.55
C ARG A 203 6.61 -37.00 -12.89
N LYS A 204 5.71 -36.83 -11.91
CA LYS A 204 4.33 -36.44 -12.22
C LYS A 204 4.45 -35.23 -13.14
N ARG A 205 3.89 -35.34 -14.34
CA ARG A 205 3.73 -34.25 -15.29
C ARG A 205 2.74 -33.27 -14.66
N GLU A 206 3.23 -32.48 -13.71
CA GLU A 206 2.49 -31.34 -13.18
C GLU A 206 2.38 -30.36 -14.33
N GLU A 207 1.13 -30.13 -14.76
CA GLU A 207 0.73 -29.24 -15.85
C GLU A 207 1.61 -27.99 -15.84
N GLU A 208 2.23 -27.69 -16.99
CA GLU A 208 2.69 -26.34 -17.25
C GLU A 208 1.46 -25.46 -17.05
N VAL A 209 1.48 -24.63 -16.01
CA VAL A 209 0.36 -23.77 -15.71
C VAL A 209 0.32 -22.75 -16.83
N ASP A 210 -0.58 -22.96 -17.78
CA ASP A 210 -0.84 -22.01 -18.85
C ASP A 210 -1.44 -20.76 -18.20
N ILE A 211 -0.66 -19.68 -18.22
CA ILE A 211 -1.07 -18.40 -17.67
C ILE A 211 -1.41 -17.56 -18.87
N ASP A 212 -2.69 -17.30 -19.05
CA ASP A 212 -3.16 -16.36 -20.05
C ASP A 212 -2.70 -14.95 -19.67
N LEU A 213 -1.63 -14.49 -20.32
CA LEU A 213 -1.07 -13.16 -20.09
C LEU A 213 -1.92 -12.06 -20.75
N ASP A 214 -2.86 -12.44 -21.62
CA ASP A 214 -3.75 -11.51 -22.31
C ASP A 214 -5.06 -11.28 -21.51
N ASP A 215 -5.27 -12.01 -20.40
CA ASP A 215 -6.37 -11.77 -19.46
C ASP A 215 -6.22 -10.37 -18.79
N PRO A 216 -7.17 -9.44 -19.00
CA PRO A 216 -7.09 -8.09 -18.42
C PRO A 216 -7.16 -8.09 -16.89
N GLU A 217 -7.63 -9.16 -16.25
CA GLU A 217 -7.74 -9.29 -14.79
C GLU A 217 -6.54 -10.03 -14.17
N ILE A 218 -5.57 -10.49 -14.96
CA ILE A 218 -4.45 -11.33 -14.49
C ILE A 218 -3.58 -10.67 -13.42
N ASN A 219 -3.52 -9.34 -13.41
CA ASN A 219 -2.77 -8.53 -12.44
C ASN A 219 -3.64 -7.99 -11.31
N HIS A 220 -4.93 -8.34 -11.25
CA HIS A 220 -5.86 -7.95 -10.20
C HIS A 220 -6.04 -9.05 -9.16
N PHE A 221 -6.57 -8.68 -8.00
CA PHE A 221 -6.84 -9.64 -6.93
C PHE A 221 -8.30 -10.08 -6.91
N PRO A 222 -8.58 -11.38 -6.74
CA PRO A 222 -9.96 -11.86 -6.56
C PRO A 222 -10.60 -11.32 -5.28
N PHE A 223 -9.79 -11.06 -4.24
CA PHE A 223 -10.25 -10.57 -2.94
C PHE A 223 -9.49 -9.31 -2.50
N PRO A 224 -9.74 -8.14 -3.14
CA PRO A 224 -8.92 -6.94 -2.93
C PRO A 224 -8.97 -6.42 -1.49
N PHE A 225 -10.13 -6.49 -0.84
CA PHE A 225 -10.28 -6.12 0.58
C PHE A 225 -9.45 -7.01 1.51
N HIS A 226 -9.25 -8.30 1.17
CA HIS A 226 -8.41 -9.19 1.97
C HIS A 226 -6.95 -8.77 1.91
N GLU A 227 -6.45 -8.52 0.70
CA GLU A 227 -5.06 -8.13 0.49
C GLU A 227 -4.75 -6.79 1.18
N LEU A 228 -5.67 -5.83 1.08
CA LEU A 228 -5.54 -4.55 1.77
C LEU A 228 -5.67 -4.66 3.29
N MET A 229 -6.50 -5.58 3.80
CA MET A 229 -6.55 -5.87 5.23
C MET A 229 -5.22 -6.42 5.75
N VAL A 230 -4.62 -7.38 5.04
CA VAL A 230 -3.31 -7.95 5.41
C VAL A 230 -2.21 -6.89 5.33
N TRP A 231 -2.21 -6.07 4.27
CA TRP A 231 -1.33 -4.91 4.17
C TRP A 231 -1.47 -3.96 5.36
N ALA A 232 -2.70 -3.56 5.70
CA ALA A 232 -2.95 -2.65 6.80
C ALA A 232 -2.51 -3.22 8.16
N VAL A 233 -2.65 -4.54 8.39
CA VAL A 233 -2.14 -5.22 9.59
C VAL A 233 -0.61 -5.18 9.65
N LEU A 234 0.07 -5.59 8.57
CA LEU A 234 1.53 -5.61 8.52
C LEU A 234 2.15 -4.22 8.63
N MET A 235 1.47 -3.20 8.10
CA MET A 235 1.91 -1.80 8.13
C MET A 235 1.44 -1.05 9.39
N LYS A 236 0.90 -1.74 10.41
CA LYS A 236 0.42 -1.18 11.68
C LYS A 236 -0.65 -0.08 11.53
N ARG A 237 -1.59 -0.23 10.59
CA ARG A 237 -2.71 0.69 10.32
C ARG A 237 -4.04 0.10 10.79
N GLN A 238 -4.32 0.18 12.10
CA GLN A 238 -5.41 -0.59 12.72
C GLN A 238 -6.80 -0.12 12.29
N LYS A 239 -7.03 1.20 12.19
CA LYS A 239 -8.32 1.74 11.74
C LYS A 239 -8.63 1.30 10.30
N MET A 240 -7.62 1.33 9.44
CA MET A 240 -7.71 0.88 8.05
C MET A 240 -7.95 -0.64 7.96
N ALA A 241 -7.23 -1.44 8.75
CA ALA A 241 -7.42 -2.88 8.83
C ALA A 241 -8.85 -3.26 9.28
N LEU A 242 -9.37 -2.57 10.30
CA LEU A 242 -10.74 -2.77 10.78
C LEU A 242 -11.77 -2.45 9.69
N PHE A 243 -11.59 -1.35 8.96
CA PHE A 243 -12.45 -0.97 7.86
C PHE A 243 -12.50 -2.06 6.78
N PHE A 244 -11.35 -2.55 6.33
CA PHE A 244 -11.31 -3.60 5.29
C PHE A 244 -11.82 -4.95 5.76
N TRP A 245 -11.64 -5.27 7.04
CA TRP A 245 -12.23 -6.47 7.61
C TRP A 245 -13.76 -6.44 7.55
N GLN A 246 -14.38 -5.28 7.86
CA GLN A 246 -15.84 -5.11 7.81
C GLN A 246 -16.44 -5.16 6.40
N HIS A 247 -15.65 -4.80 5.38
CA HIS A 247 -16.11 -4.71 3.98
C HIS A 247 -15.71 -5.93 3.13
N GLY A 248 -14.96 -6.88 3.68
CA GLY A 248 -14.54 -8.08 2.96
C GLY A 248 -15.56 -9.22 3.06
N GLU A 249 -15.69 -10.01 1.98
CA GLU A 249 -16.40 -11.29 1.99
C GLU A 249 -15.73 -12.28 2.97
N GLU A 250 -16.46 -13.23 3.57
CA GLU A 250 -15.91 -14.21 4.54
C GLU A 250 -15.27 -13.62 5.83
N ALA A 251 -15.98 -12.67 6.46
CA ALA A 251 -15.51 -11.92 7.63
C ALA A 251 -14.94 -12.80 8.79
N MET A 252 -15.50 -13.99 9.04
CA MET A 252 -15.08 -14.85 10.15
C MET A 252 -13.69 -15.48 9.93
N ALA A 253 -13.42 -16.05 8.74
CA ALA A 253 -12.12 -16.62 8.43
C ALA A 253 -11.03 -15.53 8.40
N LYS A 254 -11.37 -14.34 7.87
CA LYS A 254 -10.48 -13.18 7.83
C LYS A 254 -10.16 -12.62 9.21
N ALA A 255 -11.12 -12.62 10.14
CA ALA A 255 -10.89 -12.21 11.53
C ALA A 255 -9.80 -13.05 12.20
N LEU A 256 -9.81 -14.37 11.97
CA LEU A 256 -8.82 -15.28 12.54
C LEU A 256 -7.42 -15.04 11.99
N VAL A 257 -7.31 -14.84 10.67
CA VAL A 257 -6.04 -14.49 10.02
C VAL A 257 -5.51 -13.17 10.55
N ALA A 258 -6.34 -12.11 10.56
CA ALA A 258 -5.94 -10.81 11.08
C ALA A 258 -5.52 -10.88 12.55
N CYS A 259 -6.27 -11.60 13.40
CA CYS A 259 -5.94 -11.73 14.81
C CYS A 259 -4.63 -12.50 15.03
N LYS A 260 -4.39 -13.59 14.28
CA LYS A 260 -3.14 -14.34 14.33
C LYS A 260 -1.95 -13.47 13.88
N LEU A 261 -2.08 -12.75 12.77
CA LEU A 261 -1.04 -11.85 12.26
C LEU A 261 -0.77 -10.70 13.23
N CYS A 262 -1.80 -10.04 13.78
CA CYS A 262 -1.62 -8.98 14.77
C CYS A 262 -0.88 -9.48 16.02
N LYS A 263 -1.23 -10.67 16.53
CA LYS A 263 -0.54 -11.27 17.68
C LYS A 263 0.91 -11.63 17.37
N ALA A 264 1.17 -12.21 16.19
CA ALA A 264 2.54 -12.52 15.76
C ALA A 264 3.37 -11.24 15.59
N MET A 265 2.81 -10.21 14.94
CA MET A 265 3.45 -8.91 14.78
C MET A 265 3.74 -8.22 16.11
N ALA A 266 2.84 -8.33 17.10
CA ALA A 266 3.06 -7.78 18.43
C ALA A 266 4.20 -8.51 19.17
N HIS A 267 4.28 -9.84 19.04
CA HIS A 267 5.37 -10.63 19.60
C HIS A 267 6.73 -10.24 18.99
N GLU A 268 6.81 -10.22 17.66
CA GLU A 268 8.03 -9.84 16.93
C GLU A 268 8.47 -8.39 17.23
N ALA A 269 7.51 -7.47 17.35
CA ALA A 269 7.82 -6.10 17.76
C ALA A 269 8.38 -6.04 19.19
N SER A 270 7.83 -6.81 20.14
CA SER A 270 8.36 -6.85 21.50
C SER A 270 9.77 -7.44 21.57
N GLU A 271 10.05 -8.49 20.79
CA GLU A 271 11.39 -9.08 20.71
C GLU A 271 12.39 -8.12 20.08
N ASN A 272 12.00 -7.40 19.02
CA ASN A 272 12.87 -6.43 18.39
C ASN A 272 13.07 -5.15 19.24
N ASP A 273 12.03 -4.62 19.89
CA ASP A 273 12.15 -3.47 20.79
C ASP A 273 13.09 -3.81 21.97
N MET A 274 12.99 -5.03 22.52
CA MET A 274 13.95 -5.52 23.52
C MET A 274 15.38 -5.59 22.97
N VAL A 275 15.57 -6.00 21.72
CA VAL A 275 16.89 -6.04 21.07
C VAL A 275 17.42 -4.63 20.82
N ASP A 276 16.59 -3.68 20.43
CA ASP A 276 16.97 -2.28 20.21
C ASP A 276 17.33 -1.61 21.54
N ASP A 277 16.58 -1.86 22.62
CA ASP A 277 16.89 -1.37 23.96
C ASP A 277 18.22 -1.96 24.48
N ILE A 278 18.43 -3.27 24.34
CA ILE A 278 19.70 -3.93 24.72
C ILE A 278 20.86 -3.41 23.87
N SER A 279 20.66 -3.19 22.56
CA SER A 279 21.68 -2.65 21.65
C SER A 279 22.03 -1.21 21.98
N GLN A 280 21.04 -0.39 22.35
CA GLN A 280 21.25 0.97 22.83
C GLN A 280 21.99 0.98 24.17
N GLU A 281 21.64 0.10 25.10
CA GLU A 281 22.30 -0.03 26.40
C GLU A 281 23.75 -0.53 26.25
N LEU A 282 24.00 -1.52 25.40
CA LEU A 282 25.35 -2.01 25.08
C LEU A 282 26.20 -0.94 24.38
N ASN A 283 25.62 -0.15 23.48
CA ASN A 283 26.30 0.98 22.84
C ASN A 283 26.52 2.15 23.80
N HIS A 284 25.64 2.35 24.77
CA HIS A 284 25.83 3.32 25.83
C HIS A 284 26.99 2.88 26.75
N ASN A 285 27.03 1.59 27.11
CA ASN A 285 28.05 1.01 27.96
C ASN A 285 29.43 0.92 27.28
N SER A 286 29.48 0.67 25.98
CA SER A 286 30.75 0.66 25.24
C SER A 286 31.41 2.05 25.17
N ARG A 287 30.62 3.13 25.19
CA ARG A 287 31.12 4.51 25.27
C ARG A 287 31.75 4.87 26.61
N TRP A 288 31.53 4.10 27.67
CA TRP A 288 32.17 4.30 28.97
C TRP A 288 33.48 3.49 29.12
N VAL A 289 33.77 2.60 28.17
CA VAL A 289 34.93 1.69 28.19
C VAL A 289 36.01 2.11 27.17
N THR A 290 35.82 3.27 26.50
CA THR A 290 36.84 3.91 25.65
C THR A 290 37.11 5.32 26.13
#